data_AF-A0A429GRU8-F1
#
_entry.id   AF-A0A429GRU8-F1
#
_cell.length_a   1.000
_cell.length_b   1.000
_cell.length_c   1.000
_cell.angle_alpha   90.00
_cell.angle_beta   90.00
_cell.angle_gamma   90.00
#
_symmetry.space_group_name_H-M   'P 1'
#
loop_
_entity.id
_entity.type
_entity.pdbx_description
1 polymer ?
#
loop_
_entity_poly.entity_id
_entity_poly.type
_entity_poly.pdbx_seq_one_letter_code
_entity_poly.pdbx_strand_id
1 'polypeptide(L)' 'MAYALDIGSCPVASFNKMAVKELLDLPAHVEPALIITLGYPKEIPKPPRRRPLDRGGTC' A
#
# COMPACT_ATOMS: atom_id res chain seq x y z
N MET A 1 11.14 -3.78 8.59
CA MET A 1 10.04 -4.54 7.94
C MET A 1 8.91 -4.65 8.94
N ALA A 2 7.70 -4.16 8.62
CA ALA A 2 6.56 -4.22 9.55
C ALA A 2 6.16 -5.68 9.89
N TYR A 3 6.15 -6.54 8.88
CA TYR A 3 5.82 -7.97 9.06
C TYR A 3 6.72 -8.70 10.06
N ALA A 4 8.02 -8.36 10.11
CA ALA A 4 8.96 -8.97 11.06
C ALA A 4 8.69 -8.59 12.52
N LEU A 5 7.81 -7.60 12.75
CA LEU A 5 7.35 -7.15 14.06
C LEU A 5 5.89 -7.56 14.31
N ASP A 6 5.35 -8.51 13.53
CA ASP A 6 3.94 -8.92 13.56
C ASP A 6 2.93 -7.79 13.27
N ILE A 7 3.38 -6.75 12.55
CA ILE A 7 2.54 -5.64 12.11
C ILE A 7 2.04 -5.91 10.69
N GLY A 8 0.72 -5.96 10.54
CA GLY A 8 0.04 -6.01 9.25
C GLY A 8 0.07 -4.66 8.55
N SER A 9 0.06 -4.68 7.21
CA SER A 9 0.06 -3.46 6.40
C SER A 9 -0.91 -3.55 5.23
N CYS A 10 -1.62 -2.46 4.91
CA CYS A 10 -2.46 -2.35 3.71
C CYS A 10 -2.02 -1.15 2.85
N PRO A 11 -1.49 -1.38 1.63
CA PRO A 11 -1.17 -0.31 0.70
C PRO A 11 -2.44 0.22 0.02
N VAL A 12 -2.67 1.53 0.14
CA VAL A 12 -3.80 2.24 -0.46
C VAL A 12 -3.29 3.21 -1.52
N ALA A 13 -3.56 2.89 -2.79
CA ALA A 13 -3.24 3.74 -3.93
C ALA A 13 -4.41 4.64 -4.37
N SER A 14 -5.64 4.26 -4.02
CA SER A 14 -6.86 4.99 -4.39
C SER A 14 -7.23 6.02 -3.33
N PHE A 15 -6.56 7.17 -3.34
CA PHE A 15 -6.83 8.30 -2.44
C PHE A 15 -6.76 9.64 -3.21
N ASN A 16 -7.35 10.70 -2.62
CA ASN A 16 -7.27 12.04 -3.19
C ASN A 16 -5.94 12.70 -2.85
N LYS A 17 -5.05 12.80 -3.84
CA LYS A 17 -3.71 13.38 -3.69
C LYS A 17 -3.73 14.85 -3.27
N MET A 18 -4.62 15.65 -3.84
CA MET A 18 -4.73 17.08 -3.51
C MET A 18 -5.17 17.28 -2.07
N ALA A 19 -6.19 16.55 -1.63
CA ALA A 19 -6.67 16.63 -0.26
C ALA A 19 -5.59 16.22 0.75
N VAL A 20 -4.78 15.19 0.45
CA VAL A 20 -3.68 14.76 1.33
C VAL A 20 -2.56 15.80 1.39
N LYS A 21 -2.23 16.44 0.26
CA LYS A 21 -1.23 17.52 0.24
C LYS A 21 -1.65 18.71 1.09
N GLU A 22 -2.92 19.11 0.99
CA GLU A 22 -3.48 20.21 1.79
C GLU A 22 -3.54 19.83 3.28
N LEU A 23 -4.06 18.65 3.60
CA LEU A 23 -4.23 18.20 4.99
C LEU A 23 -2.91 18.08 5.76
N LEU A 24 -1.84 17.67 5.06
CA LEU A 24 -0.52 17.47 5.66
C LEU A 24 0.47 18.62 5.39
N ASP A 25 0.00 19.72 4.80
CA ASP A 25 0.82 20.88 4.40
C ASP A 25 2.08 20.47 3.63
N LEU A 26 1.91 19.62 2.62
CA LEU A 26 3.04 19.08 1.85
C LEU A 26 3.61 20.12 0.89
N PRO A 27 4.96 20.23 0.79
CA PRO A 27 5.60 21.10 -0.18
C PRO A 27 5.20 20.75 -1.63
N ALA A 28 5.15 21.76 -2.51
CA ALA A 28 4.70 21.60 -3.90
C ALA A 28 5.47 20.55 -4.72
N HIS A 29 6.75 20.31 -4.38
CA HIS A 29 7.60 19.33 -5.06
C HIS A 29 7.41 17.88 -4.56
N VAL A 30 6.61 17.67 -3.50
CA VAL A 30 6.34 16.35 -2.92
C VAL A 30 5.03 15.81 -3.47
N GLU A 31 5.06 14.58 -3.99
CA GLU A 31 3.90 13.89 -4.53
C GLU A 31 3.61 12.61 -3.72
N PRO A 32 2.45 12.52 -3.04
CA PRO A 32 2.02 11.29 -2.38
C PRO A 32 1.85 10.14 -3.38
N ALA A 33 2.66 9.09 -3.24
CA ALA A 33 2.57 7.90 -4.08
C ALA A 33 1.63 6.84 -3.51
N LEU A 34 1.67 6.62 -2.19
CA LEU A 34 0.96 5.54 -1.52
C LEU A 34 0.71 5.89 -0.06
N ILE A 35 -0.46 5.52 0.46
CA ILE A 35 -0.73 5.51 1.90
C ILE A 35 -0.59 4.07 2.38
N ILE A 36 0.21 3.84 3.42
CA ILE A 36 0.37 2.52 4.02
C ILE A 36 -0.25 2.56 5.42
N THR A 37 -1.35 1.84 5.62
CA THR A 37 -1.88 1.64 6.97
C THR A 37 -1.09 0.55 7.68
N LEU A 38 -0.86 0.71 8.98
CA LEU A 38 -0.13 -0.23 9.83
C LEU A 38 -0.98 -0.55 11.06
N GLY A 39 -0.96 -1.80 11.49
CA GLY A 39 -1.65 -2.22 12.72
C GLY A 39 -1.53 -3.71 12.99
N TYR A 40 -2.06 -4.15 14.12
CA TYR A 40 -2.11 -5.57 14.48
C TYR A 40 -3.36 -6.20 13.85
N PRO A 41 -3.21 -7.16 12.93
CA PRO A 41 -4.35 -7.75 12.25
C PRO A 41 -5.16 -8.61 13.23
N LYS A 42 -6.49 -8.47 13.18
CA LYS A 42 -7.40 -9.37 13.92
C LYS A 42 -7.40 -10.79 13.33
N GLU A 43 -7.18 -10.89 12.01
CA GLU A 43 -7.23 -12.13 11.24
C GLU A 43 -6.15 -12.10 10.15
N ILE A 44 -5.59 -13.27 9.82
CA ILE A 44 -4.62 -13.41 8.72
C ILE A 44 -5.38 -13.82 7.45
N PRO A 45 -5.46 -12.95 6.43
CA PRO A 45 -6.16 -13.28 5.20
C PRO A 45 -5.41 -14.36 4.40
N LYS A 46 -6.15 -15.17 3.65
CA LYS A 46 -5.54 -16.09 2.68
C LYS A 46 -4.84 -15.29 1.59
N PRO A 47 -3.64 -15.71 1.13
CA PRO A 47 -2.96 -15.03 0.03
C PRO A 47 -3.85 -14.92 -1.22
N PRO A 48 -3.88 -13.77 -1.90
CA PRO A 48 -4.61 -13.63 -3.15
C PRO A 48 -4.00 -14.53 -4.22
N ARG A 49 -4.82 -14.98 -5.18
CA ARG A 49 -4.35 -15.78 -6.31
C ARG A 49 -3.32 -14.99 -7.12
N ARG A 50 -2.14 -15.58 -7.32
CA ARG A 50 -1.10 -15.05 -8.23
C ARG A 50 -1.20 -15.70 -9.59
N ARG A 51 -0.72 -15.02 -10.63
CA ARG A 51 -0.59 -15.62 -11.96
C ARG A 51 0.43 -16.78 -11.92
N PRO A 52 0.19 -17.88 -12.64
CA PRO A 52 1.16 -18.94 -12.85
C PRO A 52 2.46 -18.41 -13.47
N LEU A 53 3.61 -18.98 -13.07
CA LEU A 53 4.94 -18.50 -13.48
C LEU A 53 5.27 -18.79 -14.95
N ASP A 54 4.63 -19.79 -15.54
CA ASP A 54 4.78 -20.22 -16.93
C ASP A 54 4.19 -19.23 -17.95
N ARG A 55 3.25 -18.38 -17.53
CA ARG A 55 2.69 -17.27 -18.33
C ARG A 55 3.26 -15.93 -17.89
N GLY A 56 4.57 -15.75 -18.06
CA GLY A 56 5.15 -14.42 -18.15
C GLY A 56 4.56 -13.73 -19.38
N GLY A 57 3.58 -12.86 -19.19
CA GLY A 57 3.05 -12.03 -20.27
C GLY A 57 4.19 -11.19 -20.83
N THR A 58 4.55 -11.40 -22.09
CA THR A 58 5.36 -10.45 -22.87
C THR A 58 4.62 -9.12 -22.86
N CYS A 59 5.33 -8.08 -22.44
CA CYS A 59 4.94 -6.69 -22.65
C CYS A 59 4.65 -6.42 -24.13
#